data_AF-A0A915NGS2-F1
#
_entry.id   AF-A0A915NGS2-F1
#
_cell.length_a   1.000
_cell.length_b   1.000
_cell.length_c   1.000
_cell.angle_alpha   90.00
_cell.angle_beta   90.00
_cell.angle_gamma   90.00
#
_symmetry.space_group_name_H-M   'P 1'
#
loop_
_entity.id
_entity.type
_entity.pdbx_description
1 polymer ?
#
loop_
_entity_poly.entity_id
_entity_poly.type
_entity_poly.pdbx_seq_one_letter_code
_entity_poly.pdbx_strand_id
1 'polypeptide(L)'
;MEELVVDLVARDRNKRQEFMEEAVDHLSWRLSYELASKKSEWSISTSLYFSGTIFTTIGYGDVACTTSMGRLATVLYALFGIPLMLVCIY
;
A
#
# COMPACT_ATOMS: atom_id res chain seq x y z
N MET A 1 -1.33 -27.97 -30.47
CA MET A 1 -2.76 -28.25 -30.68
C MET A 1 -3.61 -27.12 -30.12
N GLU A 2 -3.30 -26.58 -28.94
CA GLU A 2 -4.01 -25.42 -28.35
C GLU A 2 -3.92 -24.13 -29.19
N GLU A 3 -2.79 -23.81 -29.82
CA GLU A 3 -2.69 -22.64 -30.71
C GLU A 3 -3.65 -22.69 -31.91
N LEU A 4 -3.88 -23.87 -32.50
CA LEU A 4 -4.82 -24.07 -33.60
C LEU A 4 -6.29 -23.93 -33.16
N VAL A 5 -6.58 -24.27 -31.90
CA VAL A 5 -7.91 -24.08 -31.30
C VAL A 5 -8.13 -22.60 -30.98
N VAL A 6 -7.11 -21.90 -30.48
CA VAL A 6 -7.13 -20.45 -30.25
C VAL A 6 -7.37 -19.69 -31.55
N ASP A 7 -6.75 -20.10 -32.66
CA ASP A 7 -6.91 -19.47 -33.96
C ASP A 7 -8.31 -19.70 -34.58
N LEU A 8 -8.89 -20.89 -34.34
CA LEU A 8 -10.28 -21.19 -34.74
C LEU A 8 -11.31 -20.46 -33.86
N VAL A 9 -11.03 -20.32 -32.56
CA VAL A 9 -11.82 -19.50 -31.63
C VAL A 9 -11.74 -18.02 -32.00
N ALA A 10 -10.61 -17.55 -32.55
CA ALA A 10 -10.41 -16.18 -33.04
C ALA A 10 -11.14 -15.86 -34.37
N ARG A 11 -11.77 -16.84 -35.03
CA ARG A 11 -12.48 -16.65 -36.30
C ARG A 11 -13.99 -16.46 -36.14
N ASP A 12 -14.58 -16.93 -35.04
CA ASP A 12 -16.01 -16.80 -34.77
C ASP A 12 -16.32 -15.54 -33.96
N ARG A 13 -17.15 -14.64 -34.51
CA ARG A 13 -17.41 -13.32 -33.92
C ARG A 13 -17.98 -13.41 -32.51
N ASN A 14 -18.83 -14.40 -32.21
CA ASN A 14 -19.46 -14.56 -30.90
C ASN A 14 -18.47 -15.12 -29.86
N LYS A 15 -17.72 -16.17 -30.20
CA LYS A 15 -16.74 -16.76 -29.27
C LYS A 15 -15.62 -15.78 -28.89
N ARG A 16 -15.23 -14.92 -29.83
CA ARG A 16 -14.28 -13.84 -29.55
C ARG A 16 -14.81 -12.84 -28.53
N GLN A 17 -16.11 -12.56 -28.54
CA GLN A 17 -16.70 -11.65 -27.56
C GLN A 17 -16.70 -12.28 -26.17
N GLU A 18 -17.06 -13.56 -26.05
CA GLU A 18 -16.98 -14.30 -24.77
C GLU A 18 -15.54 -14.32 -24.22
N PHE A 19 -14.56 -14.62 -25.07
CA PHE A 19 -13.15 -14.60 -24.69
C PHE A 19 -12.68 -13.19 -24.28
N MET A 20 -13.10 -12.16 -25.00
CA MET A 20 -12.79 -10.77 -24.67
C MET A 20 -13.43 -10.34 -23.35
N GLU A 21 -14.68 -10.72 -23.09
CA GLU A 21 -15.38 -10.40 -21.84
C GLU A 21 -14.70 -11.07 -20.63
N GLU A 22 -14.31 -12.34 -20.75
CA GLU A 22 -13.58 -13.05 -19.70
C GLU A 22 -12.18 -12.45 -19.45
N ALA A 23 -11.46 -12.09 -20.51
CA ALA A 23 -10.16 -11.43 -20.39
C ALA A 23 -10.28 -10.02 -19.77
N VAL A 24 -11.33 -9.27 -20.12
CA VAL A 24 -11.60 -7.94 -19.56
C VAL A 24 -11.96 -8.03 -18.09
N ASP A 25 -12.81 -8.99 -17.69
CA ASP A 25 -13.14 -9.23 -16.28
C ASP A 25 -11.88 -9.60 -15.49
N HIS A 26 -11.08 -10.53 -16.03
CA HIS A 26 -9.80 -10.90 -15.45
C HIS A 26 -8.84 -9.72 -15.28
N LEU A 27 -8.73 -8.85 -16.27
CA LEU A 27 -7.87 -7.67 -16.17
C LEU A 27 -8.42 -6.64 -15.17
N SER A 28 -9.74 -6.47 -15.13
CA SER A 28 -10.39 -5.50 -14.26
C SER A 28 -10.22 -5.83 -12.78
N TRP A 29 -10.33 -7.12 -12.38
CA TRP A 29 -10.07 -7.53 -11.00
C TRP A 29 -8.59 -7.36 -10.65
N ARG A 30 -7.68 -7.69 -11.58
CA ARG A 30 -6.24 -7.54 -11.34
C ARG A 30 -5.86 -6.08 -11.13
N LEU A 31 -6.35 -5.19 -11.97
CA LEU A 31 -6.13 -3.75 -11.79
C LEU A 31 -6.74 -3.25 -10.48
N SER A 32 -7.96 -3.68 -10.14
CA SER A 32 -8.61 -3.26 -8.89
C SER A 32 -7.84 -3.72 -7.66
N TYR A 33 -7.31 -4.95 -7.66
CA TYR A 33 -6.47 -5.48 -6.60
C TYR A 33 -5.14 -4.74 -6.50
N GLU A 34 -4.45 -4.52 -7.63
CA GLU A 34 -3.19 -3.80 -7.67
C GLU A 34 -3.35 -2.35 -7.20
N LEU A 35 -4.40 -1.65 -7.63
CA LEU A 35 -4.71 -0.29 -7.19
C LEU A 35 -5.01 -0.25 -5.68
N ALA A 36 -5.73 -1.24 -5.16
CA ALA A 36 -6.01 -1.37 -3.73
C ALA A 36 -4.76 -1.71 -2.92
N SER A 37 -3.85 -2.53 -3.46
CA SER A 37 -2.58 -2.91 -2.85
C SER A 37 -1.57 -1.76 -2.87
N LYS A 38 -1.59 -0.92 -3.90
CA LYS A 38 -0.74 0.27 -4.02
C LYS A 38 -1.12 1.42 -3.07
N LYS A 39 -2.01 1.18 -2.11
CA LYS A 39 -2.28 2.11 -1.02
C LYS A 39 -1.00 2.21 -0.19
N SER A 40 -0.26 3.29 -0.42
CA SER A 40 1.02 3.59 0.25
C SER A 40 0.91 3.30 1.74
N GLU A 41 1.81 2.49 2.27
CA GLU A 41 1.89 2.18 3.71
C GLU A 41 1.98 3.47 4.55
N TRP A 42 2.49 4.55 3.96
CA TRP A 42 2.56 5.89 4.53
C TRP A 42 1.37 6.76 4.11
N SER A 43 0.17 6.38 4.54
CA SER A 43 -0.97 7.29 4.52
C SER A 43 -0.83 8.37 5.60
N ILE A 44 -1.57 9.47 5.48
CA ILE A 44 -1.64 10.54 6.49
C ILE A 44 -2.04 9.96 7.86
N SER A 45 -3.04 9.08 7.88
CA SER A 45 -3.49 8.43 9.13
C SER A 45 -2.40 7.58 9.76
N THR A 46 -1.67 6.80 8.97
CA THR A 46 -0.56 5.95 9.46
C THR A 46 0.61 6.79 9.95
N SER A 47 0.91 7.89 9.27
CA SER A 47 1.96 8.84 9.65
C SER A 47 1.65 9.56 10.97
N LEU A 48 0.39 9.96 11.17
CA LEU A 48 -0.07 10.54 12.43
C LEU A 48 -0.04 9.53 13.58
N TYR A 49 -0.46 8.29 13.32
CA TYR A 49 -0.33 7.20 14.30
C TYR A 49 1.13 6.97 14.69
N PHE A 50 2.03 6.87 13.72
CA PHE A 50 3.47 6.74 13.94
C PHE A 50 4.03 7.88 14.82
N SER A 51 3.74 9.13 14.46
CA SER A 51 4.11 10.31 15.26
C SER A 51 3.56 10.26 16.69
N GLY A 52 2.29 9.89 16.86
CA GLY A 52 1.65 9.73 18.17
C GLY A 52 2.32 8.66 19.04
N THR A 53 2.72 7.52 18.45
CA THR A 53 3.42 6.46 19.18
C THR A 53 4.82 6.86 19.63
N ILE A 54 5.49 7.77 18.91
CA ILE A 54 6.79 8.33 19.31
C ILE A 54 6.60 9.32 20.45
N PHE A 55 5.62 10.23 20.34
CA PHE A 55 5.33 11.19 21.40
C PHE A 55 4.99 10.51 22.72
N THR A 56 4.09 9.53 22.66
CA THR A 56 3.63 8.78 23.84
C THR A 56 4.62 7.73 24.33
N THR A 57 5.79 7.62 23.68
CA THR A 57 6.85 6.63 23.92
C THR A 57 6.38 5.16 23.92
N ILE A 58 5.20 4.87 23.36
CA ILE A 58 4.67 3.50 23.26
C ILE A 58 5.48 2.69 22.24
N GLY A 59 5.76 3.28 21.07
CA GLY A 59 6.67 2.72 20.07
C GLY A 59 6.41 1.26 19.68
N TYR A 60 5.20 0.92 19.20
CA TYR A 60 4.86 -0.45 18.78
C TYR A 60 5.78 -1.03 17.70
N GLY A 61 6.40 -0.19 16.86
CA GLY A 61 7.36 -0.62 15.85
C GLY A 61 6.76 -1.24 14.58
N ASP A 62 5.44 -1.36 14.49
CA ASP A 62 4.71 -1.91 13.32
C ASP A 62 4.91 -1.05 12.06
N VAL A 63 4.98 0.27 12.23
CA VAL A 63 5.28 1.23 11.16
C VAL A 63 6.54 1.99 11.56
N ALA A 64 7.61 1.85 10.78
CA ALA A 64 8.89 2.48 11.07
C ALA A 64 9.57 2.98 9.79
N CYS A 65 10.23 4.14 9.88
CA CYS A 65 11.02 4.67 8.78
C CYS A 65 12.23 3.76 8.51
N THR A 66 12.28 3.10 7.36
CA THR A 66 13.41 2.25 6.96
C THR A 66 14.58 3.05 6.37
N THR A 67 14.32 4.28 5.91
CA THR A 67 15.32 5.17 5.34
C THR A 67 16.25 5.77 6.41
N SER A 68 17.53 5.92 6.09
CA SER A 68 18.54 6.47 7.03
C SER A 68 18.18 7.89 7.49
N MET A 69 17.66 8.71 6.58
CA MET A 69 17.26 10.08 6.89
C MET A 69 15.96 10.14 7.71
N GLY A 70 15.01 9.24 7.46
CA GLY A 70 13.79 9.13 8.26
C GLY A 70 14.08 8.71 9.71
N ARG A 71 15.00 7.75 9.91
CA ARG A 71 15.45 7.36 11.26
C ARG A 71 16.08 8.52 12.02
N LEU A 72 16.94 9.31 11.37
CA LEU A 72 17.55 10.49 12.01
C LEU A 72 16.49 11.52 12.39
N ALA A 73 15.52 11.79 11.51
CA ALA A 73 14.40 12.69 11.81
C ALA A 73 13.55 12.18 12.99
N THR A 74 13.26 10.88 13.06
CA THR A 74 12.56 10.26 14.19
C THR A 74 13.31 10.41 15.50
N VAL A 75 14.64 10.24 15.50
CA VAL A 75 15.47 10.40 16.70
C VAL A 75 15.46 11.84 17.19
N LEU A 76 15.64 12.82 16.29
CA LEU A 76 15.56 14.24 16.65
C LEU A 76 14.18 14.58 17.21
N TYR A 77 13.13 14.09 16.57
CA TYR A 77 11.76 14.28 17.02
C TYR A 77 11.48 13.69 18.40
N ALA A 78 11.98 12.48 18.69
CA ALA A 78 11.88 11.87 20.02
C ALA A 78 12.65 12.68 21.07
N LEU A 79 13.83 13.21 20.72
CA LEU A 79 14.68 13.98 21.64
C LEU A 79 13.99 15.24 22.17
N PHE A 80 13.21 15.91 21.32
CA PHE A 80 12.43 17.10 21.72
C PHE A 80 11.01 16.75 22.20
N GLY A 81 10.39 15.70 21.67
CA GLY A 81 9.01 15.32 22.00
C GLY A 81 8.84 14.77 23.41
N ILE A 82 9.77 13.94 23.88
CA ILE A 82 9.75 13.37 25.25
C ILE A 82 9.81 14.45 26.34
N PRO A 83 10.75 15.42 26.31
CA PRO A 83 10.77 16.49 27.31
C PRO A 83 9.55 17.41 27.23
N LEU A 84 9.00 17.66 26.03
CA LEU A 84 7.77 18.44 25.88
C LEU A 84 6.56 17.74 26.50
N MET A 85 6.44 16.43 26.34
CA MET A 85 5.37 15.64 26.95
C MET A 85 5.48 15.59 28.49
N LEU A 86 6.71 15.50 29.03
CA LEU A 86 6.96 15.62 30.47
C LEU A 86 6.55 17.00 31.03
N VAL A 87 6.83 18.08 30.31
CA VAL A 87 6.42 19.44 30.70
C VAL A 87 4.92 19.66 30.57
N CYS A 88 4.25 19.04 29.60
CA CYS A 88 2.78 19.13 29.48
C CYS A 88 2.04 18.32 30.54
N ILE A 89 2.63 17.24 31.06
CA ILE A 89 2.03 16.37 32.07
C ILE A 89 2.28 16.87 33.50
N TYR A 90 3.32 17.68 33.71
CA TYR A 90 3.67 18.30 34.99
C TYR A 90 3.07 19.70 35.14
#